data_AF-N9BXQ9-F1
#
_entry.id   AF-N9BXQ9-F1
#
_cell.length_a   1.000
_cell.length_b   1.000
_cell.length_c   1.000
_cell.angle_alpha   90.00
_cell.angle_beta   90.00
_cell.angle_gamma   90.00
#
_symmetry.space_group_name_H-M   'P 1'
#
loop_
_entity.id
_entity.type
_entity.pdbx_description
1 polymer ?
#
loop_
_entity_poly.entity_id
_entity_poly.type
_entity_poly.pdbx_seq_one_letter_code
_entity_poly.pdbx_strand_id
1 'polypeptide(L)'
;MDHDNQKPEHDHGYARIEPYDQPAGGWGALLSVARNLKRQETFKKGSISLLNINQPTGFDCPGCAWPEKKDAHAFNFCENGAKAVAFEATSKRVSPEFFATHTVSWLTEQSDFFLEDAGRITDPMRYDVVTDKYVPISWDEAFELIAKHLQALDDPNQAAFYTSGRASNEAAFLYQLFVRSYGTNNFPDCSNMCHETTSVGLKDSIGLGKGTVTLDDFDQADAIFSFGHNPGTNHPRMLATLREVSKRGGTIIAILCTRQK
;
A
#
# COMPACT_ATOMS: atom_id res chain seq x y z
N MET A 1 -21.66 4.42 35.67
CA MET A 1 -20.64 5.02 36.54
C MET A 1 -19.81 3.87 37.03
N ASP A 2 -18.69 3.65 36.37
CA ASP A 2 -17.43 3.16 36.93
C ASP A 2 -16.42 3.31 35.78
N HIS A 3 -15.81 4.49 35.77
CA HIS A 3 -14.69 4.81 34.90
C HIS A 3 -13.47 4.12 35.51
N ASP A 4 -13.20 2.90 35.06
CA ASP A 4 -11.97 2.23 35.45
C ASP A 4 -10.79 2.81 34.65
N ASN A 5 -9.79 3.13 35.43
CA ASN A 5 -8.69 4.03 35.19
C ASN A 5 -7.51 3.19 34.69
N GLN A 6 -7.49 2.88 33.39
CA GLN A 6 -6.32 2.25 32.78
C GLN A 6 -5.39 3.32 32.21
N LYS A 7 -4.24 3.47 32.87
CA LYS A 7 -3.07 4.21 32.40
C LYS A 7 -2.73 3.79 30.96
N PRO A 8 -2.24 4.71 30.12
CA PRO A 8 -1.73 4.31 28.81
C PRO A 8 -0.48 3.45 29.03
N GLU A 9 -0.61 2.14 28.87
CA GLU A 9 0.55 1.27 28.67
C GLU A 9 1.24 1.72 27.39
N HIS A 10 2.57 1.86 27.47
CA HIS A 10 3.42 2.20 26.34
C HIS A 10 3.13 1.24 25.19
N ASP A 11 2.59 1.77 24.09
CA ASP A 11 2.35 1.07 22.84
C ASP A 11 3.70 0.70 22.23
N HIS A 12 4.20 -0.48 22.59
CA HIS A 12 5.42 -1.04 22.03
C HIS A 12 5.17 -1.43 20.58
N GLY A 13 5.23 -0.45 19.65
CA GLY A 13 5.64 -0.52 18.23
C GLY A 13 5.29 -1.70 17.32
N TYR A 14 4.51 -2.68 17.77
CA TYR A 14 4.18 -3.91 17.09
C TYR A 14 2.68 -4.02 17.00
N ALA A 15 2.18 -4.27 15.79
CA ALA A 15 0.77 -4.47 15.54
C ALA A 15 0.21 -5.55 16.47
N ARG A 16 -0.78 -5.18 17.28
CA ARG A 16 -1.49 -6.09 18.19
C ARG A 16 -2.30 -7.09 17.35
N ILE A 17 -1.86 -8.35 17.33
CA ILE A 17 -2.55 -9.42 16.63
C ILE A 17 -3.59 -10.01 17.58
N GLU A 18 -4.87 -9.69 17.33
CA GLU A 18 -5.98 -10.30 18.06
C GLU A 18 -6.65 -11.39 17.22
N PRO A 19 -7.12 -12.49 17.86
CA PRO A 19 -7.95 -13.48 17.17
C PRO A 19 -9.19 -12.83 16.56
N TYR A 20 -9.42 -13.06 15.27
CA TYR A 20 -10.60 -12.56 14.55
C TYR A 20 -11.45 -13.75 14.10
N ASP A 21 -12.57 -13.97 14.78
CA ASP A 21 -13.47 -15.12 14.55
C ASP A 21 -14.60 -14.82 13.56
N GLN A 22 -14.55 -13.66 12.88
CA GLN A 22 -15.60 -13.23 11.96
C GLN A 22 -15.19 -13.50 10.49
N PRO A 23 -16.16 -13.60 9.56
CA PRO A 23 -15.84 -13.77 8.14
C PRO A 23 -15.04 -12.57 7.57
N ALA A 24 -14.08 -12.85 6.68
CA ALA A 24 -13.27 -11.82 6.01
C ALA A 24 -14.08 -10.85 5.11
N GLY A 25 -15.36 -11.17 4.83
CA GLY A 25 -16.30 -10.30 4.12
C GLY A 25 -17.70 -10.39 4.72
N GLY A 26 -18.47 -9.29 4.66
CA GLY A 26 -19.82 -9.22 5.21
C GLY A 26 -20.10 -7.91 5.95
N TRP A 27 -21.02 -7.95 6.92
CA TRP A 27 -21.45 -6.75 7.66
C TRP A 27 -20.32 -6.09 8.46
N GLY A 28 -19.39 -6.86 9.02
CA GLY A 28 -18.22 -6.33 9.71
C GLY A 28 -17.31 -5.50 8.78
N ALA A 29 -17.06 -6.02 7.57
CA ALA A 29 -16.30 -5.31 6.54
C ALA A 29 -17.00 -4.02 6.09
N LEU A 30 -18.32 -4.05 5.87
CA LEU A 30 -19.10 -2.85 5.52
C LEU A 30 -19.05 -1.77 6.61
N LEU A 31 -19.21 -2.17 7.89
CA LEU A 31 -19.08 -1.25 9.02
C LEU A 31 -17.68 -0.64 9.10
N SER A 32 -16.64 -1.44 8.85
CA SER A 32 -15.25 -0.99 8.81
C SER A 32 -15.04 0.03 7.69
N VAL A 33 -15.54 -0.22 6.47
CA VAL A 33 -15.48 0.74 5.35
C VAL A 33 -16.15 2.06 5.73
N ALA A 34 -17.38 2.02 6.26
CA ALA A 34 -18.10 3.21 6.67
C ALA A 34 -17.36 4.01 7.76
N ARG A 35 -16.77 3.32 8.75
CA ARG A 35 -15.94 3.95 9.79
C ARG A 35 -14.70 4.62 9.21
N ASN A 36 -14.00 3.98 8.28
CA ASN A 36 -12.79 4.53 7.68
C ASN A 36 -13.09 5.73 6.77
N LEU A 37 -14.15 5.67 5.96
CA LEU A 37 -14.61 6.82 5.16
C LEU A 37 -14.99 8.01 6.04
N LYS A 38 -15.59 7.75 7.22
CA LYS A 38 -15.88 8.79 8.20
C LYS A 38 -14.61 9.32 8.87
N ARG A 39 -13.69 8.43 9.28
CA ARG A 39 -12.43 8.82 9.96
C ARG A 39 -11.54 9.66 9.05
N GLN A 40 -11.50 9.35 7.76
CA GLN A 40 -10.76 10.12 6.76
C GLN A 40 -11.53 11.32 6.22
N GLU A 41 -12.73 11.60 6.75
CA GLU A 41 -13.58 12.73 6.35
C GLU A 41 -13.95 12.75 4.85
N THR A 42 -13.92 11.58 4.22
CA THR A 42 -14.08 11.40 2.76
C THR A 42 -15.45 10.90 2.35
N PHE A 43 -16.45 10.90 3.23
CA PHE A 43 -17.71 10.20 2.99
C PHE A 43 -18.36 10.47 1.61
N LYS A 44 -18.31 11.69 1.08
CA LYS A 44 -18.80 12.00 -0.28
C LYS A 44 -17.82 11.60 -1.38
N LYS A 45 -16.60 12.16 -1.37
CA LYS A 45 -15.58 11.93 -2.41
C LYS A 45 -15.13 10.46 -2.45
N GLY A 46 -14.84 9.89 -1.30
CA GLY A 46 -14.48 8.48 -1.13
C GLY A 46 -15.57 7.53 -1.61
N SER A 47 -16.85 7.78 -1.33
CA SER A 47 -17.94 6.93 -1.84
C SER A 47 -18.04 6.96 -3.38
N ILE A 48 -17.84 8.12 -4.00
CA ILE A 48 -17.80 8.23 -5.47
C ILE A 48 -16.57 7.50 -6.02
N SER A 49 -15.39 7.68 -5.39
CA SER A 49 -14.17 6.95 -5.77
C SER A 49 -14.35 5.44 -5.67
N LEU A 50 -15.04 4.94 -4.64
CA LEU A 50 -15.35 3.51 -4.49
C LEU A 50 -16.29 2.96 -5.56
N LEU A 51 -17.15 3.79 -6.17
CA LEU A 51 -17.97 3.35 -7.30
C LEU A 51 -17.17 3.26 -8.60
N ASN A 52 -16.06 4.01 -8.71
CA ASN A 52 -15.19 4.04 -9.87
C ASN A 52 -13.93 3.16 -9.74
N ILE A 53 -13.72 2.51 -8.59
CA ILE A 53 -12.57 1.64 -8.37
C ILE A 53 -12.72 0.33 -9.15
N ASN A 54 -11.66 -0.13 -9.80
CA ASN A 54 -11.61 -1.38 -10.57
C ASN A 54 -12.75 -1.49 -11.59
N GLN A 55 -13.13 -0.35 -12.19
CA GLN A 55 -14.10 -0.26 -13.27
C GLN A 55 -13.37 -0.05 -14.61
N PRO A 56 -13.94 -0.46 -15.75
CA PRO A 56 -13.28 -0.37 -17.07
C PRO A 56 -12.85 1.05 -17.46
N THR A 57 -13.60 2.06 -17.02
CA THR A 57 -13.31 3.50 -17.23
C THR A 57 -12.92 4.19 -15.91
N GLY A 58 -12.51 3.40 -14.92
CA GLY A 58 -12.23 3.81 -13.56
C GLY A 58 -10.74 3.94 -13.29
N PHE A 59 -10.34 3.62 -12.06
CA PHE A 59 -8.94 3.54 -11.65
C PHE A 59 -8.68 2.25 -10.87
N ASP A 60 -7.43 1.79 -10.90
CA ASP A 60 -7.03 0.58 -10.20
C ASP A 60 -6.91 0.81 -8.69
N CYS A 61 -7.37 -0.16 -7.91
CA CYS A 61 -7.30 -0.12 -6.47
C CYS A 61 -5.84 -0.09 -5.98
N PRO A 62 -5.42 0.95 -5.22
CA PRO A 62 -4.04 1.03 -4.72
C PRO A 62 -3.75 0.02 -3.59
N GLY A 63 -4.76 -0.71 -3.11
CA GLY A 63 -4.66 -1.61 -1.97
C GLY A 63 -4.13 -3.03 -2.29
N CYS A 64 -4.28 -3.54 -3.51
CA CYS A 64 -3.74 -4.85 -3.91
C CYS A 64 -3.63 -4.96 -5.44
N ALA A 65 -2.72 -5.81 -5.92
CA ALA A 65 -2.47 -6.02 -7.35
C ALA A 65 -3.29 -7.17 -7.98
N TRP A 66 -4.48 -7.48 -7.43
CA TRP A 66 -5.33 -8.54 -8.01
C TRP A 66 -6.01 -8.04 -9.29
N PRO A 67 -5.99 -8.79 -10.40
CA PRO A 67 -6.54 -8.34 -11.68
C PRO A 67 -8.07 -8.24 -11.72
N GLU A 68 -8.56 -7.44 -12.65
CA GLU A 68 -9.97 -7.21 -12.96
C GLU A 68 -10.50 -8.24 -13.96
N LYS A 69 -11.69 -8.79 -13.71
CA LYS A 69 -12.43 -9.52 -14.74
C LYS A 69 -12.94 -8.54 -15.80
N LYS A 70 -13.12 -9.02 -17.03
CA LYS A 70 -13.63 -8.24 -18.17
C LYS A 70 -15.09 -7.77 -17.94
N ASP A 71 -15.86 -8.52 -17.16
CA ASP A 71 -17.22 -8.17 -16.73
C ASP A 71 -17.18 -7.38 -15.41
N ALA A 72 -17.42 -6.08 -15.51
CA ALA A 72 -17.39 -5.21 -14.35
C ALA A 72 -18.67 -5.35 -13.51
N HIS A 73 -18.54 -5.80 -12.26
CA HIS A 73 -19.62 -5.70 -11.28
C HIS A 73 -19.66 -4.30 -10.65
N ALA A 74 -20.84 -3.93 -10.13
CA ALA A 74 -21.04 -2.64 -9.44
C ALA A 74 -20.14 -2.45 -8.20
N PHE A 75 -19.62 -3.54 -7.63
CA PHE A 75 -18.73 -3.53 -6.46
C PHE A 75 -17.51 -4.43 -6.70
N ASN A 76 -16.37 -3.84 -7.05
CA ASN A 76 -15.13 -4.55 -7.36
C ASN A 76 -14.00 -4.30 -6.36
N PHE A 77 -14.32 -4.00 -5.09
CA PHE A 77 -13.32 -3.74 -4.05
C PHE A 77 -13.55 -4.59 -2.80
N CYS A 78 -12.47 -4.83 -2.06
CA CYS A 78 -12.52 -5.44 -0.72
C CYS A 78 -12.39 -4.36 0.36
N GLU A 79 -12.55 -4.74 1.63
CA GLU A 79 -12.39 -3.83 2.77
C GLU A 79 -11.03 -3.09 2.76
N ASN A 80 -9.94 -3.81 2.49
CA ASN A 80 -8.60 -3.22 2.44
C ASN A 80 -8.45 -2.24 1.27
N GLY A 81 -9.03 -2.55 0.11
CA GLY A 81 -9.07 -1.64 -1.02
C GLY A 81 -9.86 -0.36 -0.70
N ALA A 82 -10.98 -0.49 0.01
CA ALA A 82 -11.76 0.65 0.43
C ALA A 82 -11.06 1.51 1.49
N LYS A 83 -10.33 0.90 2.44
CA LYS A 83 -9.47 1.63 3.37
C LYS A 83 -8.39 2.39 2.62
N ALA A 84 -7.70 1.76 1.67
CA ALA A 84 -6.65 2.40 0.87
C ALA A 84 -7.18 3.64 0.13
N VAL A 85 -8.34 3.52 -0.54
CA VAL A 85 -9.00 4.67 -1.17
C VAL A 85 -9.39 5.75 -0.16
N ALA A 86 -9.88 5.38 1.03
CA ALA A 86 -10.23 6.36 2.05
C ALA A 86 -9.01 7.17 2.52
N PHE A 87 -7.86 6.52 2.70
CA PHE A 87 -6.60 7.16 3.09
C PHE A 87 -6.03 8.03 1.95
N GLU A 88 -6.04 7.55 0.71
CA GLU A 88 -5.59 8.37 -0.44
C GLU A 88 -6.49 9.58 -0.68
N ALA A 89 -7.80 9.45 -0.46
CA ALA A 89 -8.75 10.53 -0.66
C ALA A 89 -8.86 11.50 0.54
N THR A 90 -8.20 11.23 1.67
CA THR A 90 -8.41 11.91 2.96
C THR A 90 -8.44 13.44 2.83
N SER A 91 -9.32 14.12 3.58
CA SER A 91 -9.29 15.59 3.66
C SER A 91 -8.36 16.12 4.74
N LYS A 92 -7.82 15.25 5.60
CA LYS A 92 -6.84 15.63 6.60
C LYS A 92 -5.54 16.12 5.95
N ARG A 93 -4.93 17.13 6.55
CA ARG A 93 -3.71 17.77 6.06
C ARG A 93 -2.72 17.92 7.21
N VAL A 94 -1.48 17.55 6.92
CA VAL A 94 -0.32 17.79 7.76
C VAL A 94 0.38 19.02 7.20
N SER A 95 0.07 20.18 7.78
CA SER A 95 0.58 21.48 7.37
C SER A 95 1.88 21.84 8.11
N PRO A 96 2.58 22.93 7.74
CA PRO A 96 3.78 23.36 8.44
C PRO A 96 3.56 23.60 9.94
N GLU A 97 2.36 24.00 10.37
CA GLU A 97 2.02 24.20 11.78
C GLU A 97 2.08 22.89 12.58
N PHE A 98 1.76 21.76 11.95
CA PHE A 98 1.92 20.44 12.58
C PHE A 98 3.40 20.17 12.88
N PHE A 99 4.27 20.39 11.90
CA PHE A 99 5.71 20.18 12.09
C PHE A 99 6.36 21.22 13.01
N ALA A 100 5.81 22.43 13.11
CA ALA A 100 6.29 23.44 14.06
C ALA A 100 6.05 23.03 15.52
N THR A 101 5.05 22.18 15.78
CA THR A 101 4.65 21.74 17.13
C THR A 101 5.19 20.36 17.52
N HIS A 102 5.67 19.56 16.57
CA HIS A 102 6.17 18.20 16.82
C HIS A 102 7.63 18.04 16.38
N THR A 103 8.48 17.50 17.27
CA THR A 103 9.86 17.18 16.92
C THR A 103 9.95 15.86 16.15
N VAL A 104 11.04 15.68 15.39
CA VAL A 104 11.28 14.42 14.65
C VAL A 104 11.52 13.26 15.62
N SER A 105 12.18 13.51 16.76
CA SER A 105 12.31 12.50 17.82
C SER A 105 10.95 12.03 18.34
N TRP A 106 10.02 12.95 18.57
CA TRP A 106 8.66 12.60 19.00
C TRP A 106 7.89 11.85 17.90
N LEU A 107 8.03 12.25 16.63
CA LEU A 107 7.39 11.56 15.50
C LEU A 107 7.86 10.10 15.38
N THR A 108 9.13 9.83 15.69
CA THR A 108 9.72 8.48 15.65
C THR A 108 9.13 7.55 16.72
N GLU A 109 8.58 8.11 17.80
CA GLU A 109 7.91 7.34 18.87
C GLU A 109 6.45 7.03 18.54
N GLN A 110 5.88 7.61 17.48
CA GLN A 110 4.49 7.40 17.10
C GLN A 110 4.33 6.13 16.25
N SER A 111 3.13 5.54 16.29
CA SER A 111 2.82 4.38 15.44
C SER A 111 2.62 4.79 13.98
N ASP A 112 2.92 3.88 13.05
CA ASP A 112 2.67 4.05 11.62
C ASP A 112 1.22 4.45 11.34
N PHE A 113 0.28 3.88 12.10
CA PHE A 113 -1.13 4.21 12.00
C PHE A 113 -1.41 5.67 12.37
N PHE A 114 -0.82 6.16 13.45
CA PHE A 114 -0.96 7.56 13.86
C PHE A 114 -0.41 8.50 12.77
N LEU A 115 0.80 8.21 12.28
CA LEU A 115 1.47 9.02 11.27
C LEU A 115 0.66 9.09 9.96
N GLU A 116 0.15 7.95 9.49
CA GLU A 116 -0.72 7.90 8.30
C GLU A 116 -2.07 8.60 8.53
N ASP A 117 -2.67 8.44 9.73
CA ASP A 117 -3.97 9.05 10.06
C ASP A 117 -3.88 10.57 10.33
N ALA A 118 -2.67 11.13 10.47
CA ALA A 118 -2.45 12.56 10.58
C ALA A 118 -2.81 13.32 9.28
N GLY A 119 -2.68 12.67 8.12
CA GLY A 119 -3.13 13.17 6.82
C GLY A 119 -2.01 13.47 5.82
N ARG A 120 -2.35 14.20 4.75
CA ARG A 120 -1.43 14.46 3.63
C ARG A 120 -0.49 15.62 3.92
N ILE A 121 0.81 15.43 3.65
CA ILE A 121 1.81 16.51 3.64
C ILE A 121 1.46 17.51 2.53
N THR A 122 1.46 18.80 2.85
CA THR A 122 1.05 19.87 1.93
C THR A 122 2.19 20.66 1.32
N ASP A 123 3.32 20.75 2.02
CA ASP A 123 4.41 21.67 1.69
C ASP A 123 5.76 20.94 1.69
N PRO A 124 6.74 21.38 0.87
CA PRO A 124 8.12 20.93 1.00
C PRO A 124 8.69 21.32 2.37
N MET A 125 9.35 20.37 3.01
CA MET A 125 9.93 20.56 4.34
C MET A 125 11.40 20.15 4.34
N ARG A 126 12.21 20.79 5.17
CA ARG A 126 13.60 20.43 5.45
C ARG A 126 13.77 20.12 6.92
N TYR A 127 14.55 19.10 7.25
CA TYR A 127 14.93 18.86 8.64
C TYR A 127 15.94 19.91 9.14
N ASP A 128 15.67 20.45 10.33
CA ASP A 128 16.58 21.30 11.09
C ASP A 128 17.04 20.58 12.35
N VAL A 129 18.32 20.22 12.37
CA VAL A 129 18.97 19.50 13.47
C VAL A 129 19.04 20.32 14.76
N VAL A 130 19.07 21.65 14.70
CA VAL A 130 19.18 22.51 15.89
C VAL A 130 17.86 22.50 16.68
N THR A 131 16.74 22.51 15.96
CA THR A 131 15.39 22.54 16.56
C THR A 131 14.75 21.17 16.66
N ASP A 132 15.36 20.15 16.06
CA ASP A 132 14.84 18.79 15.86
C ASP A 132 13.45 18.78 15.20
N LYS A 133 13.24 19.64 14.20
CA LYS A 133 11.94 19.82 13.56
C LYS A 133 12.05 19.92 12.04
N TYR A 134 10.94 19.64 11.36
CA TYR A 134 10.79 19.97 9.95
C TYR A 134 10.37 21.44 9.82
N VAL A 135 11.11 22.19 9.01
CA VAL A 135 10.83 23.59 8.69
C VAL A 135 10.39 23.72 7.23
N PRO A 136 9.38 24.54 6.91
CA PRO A 136 8.90 24.69 5.55
C PRO A 136 9.94 25.38 4.67
N ILE A 137 10.05 24.93 3.43
CA ILE A 137 10.87 25.55 2.39
C ILE A 137 10.07 25.65 1.09
N SER A 138 10.47 26.53 0.19
CA SER A 138 9.88 26.60 -1.14
C SER A 138 10.27 25.38 -2.00
N TRP A 139 9.52 25.15 -3.08
CA TRP A 139 9.87 24.12 -4.07
C TRP A 139 11.23 24.39 -4.73
N ASP A 140 11.55 25.65 -5.03
CA ASP A 140 12.84 26.03 -5.63
C ASP A 140 13.99 25.69 -4.68
N GLU A 141 13.88 26.06 -3.39
CA GLU A 141 14.86 25.70 -2.37
C GLU A 141 14.99 24.18 -2.18
N ALA A 142 13.88 23.44 -2.29
CA ALA A 142 13.89 21.99 -2.20
C ALA A 142 14.68 21.36 -3.36
N PHE A 143 14.45 21.82 -4.60
CA PHE A 143 15.19 21.35 -5.76
C PHE A 143 16.67 21.74 -5.70
N GLU A 144 16.99 22.96 -5.29
CA GLU A 144 18.38 23.41 -5.11
C GLU A 144 19.11 22.58 -4.05
N LEU A 145 18.45 22.27 -2.93
CA LEU A 145 19.01 21.45 -1.88
C LEU A 145 19.31 20.02 -2.37
N ILE A 146 18.35 19.40 -3.05
CA ILE A 146 18.53 18.06 -3.63
C ILE A 146 19.68 18.08 -4.65
N ALA A 147 19.69 19.06 -5.56
CA ALA A 147 20.72 19.19 -6.59
C ALA A 147 22.11 19.37 -5.97
N LYS A 148 22.24 20.22 -4.94
CA LYS A 148 23.49 20.42 -4.20
C LYS A 148 24.05 19.12 -3.64
N HIS A 149 23.20 18.29 -3.01
CA HIS A 149 23.65 17.03 -2.43
C HIS A 149 24.03 16.00 -3.48
N LEU A 150 23.26 15.90 -4.57
CA LEU A 150 23.58 15.01 -5.68
C LEU A 150 24.89 15.40 -6.37
N GLN A 151 25.09 16.69 -6.68
CA GLN A 151 26.31 17.18 -7.33
C GLN A 151 27.58 17.06 -6.46
N ALA A 152 27.42 16.93 -5.14
CA ALA A 152 28.53 16.77 -4.21
C ALA A 152 29.02 15.31 -4.09
N LEU A 153 28.33 14.35 -4.71
CA LEU A 153 28.77 12.95 -4.71
C LEU A 153 29.92 12.74 -5.70
N ASP A 154 30.94 11.98 -5.27
CA ASP A 154 32.11 11.67 -6.11
C ASP A 154 31.76 10.70 -7.25
N ASP A 155 30.75 9.85 -7.04
CA ASP A 155 30.24 8.87 -8.01
C ASP A 155 28.70 8.84 -7.93
N PRO A 156 27.97 8.96 -9.06
CA PRO A 156 26.52 8.83 -9.11
C PRO A 156 25.94 7.56 -8.45
N ASN A 157 26.71 6.47 -8.39
CA ASN A 157 26.30 5.20 -7.77
C ASN A 157 26.24 5.24 -6.24
N GLN A 158 26.76 6.29 -5.60
CA GLN A 158 26.61 6.52 -4.16
C GLN A 158 25.17 6.94 -3.78
N ALA A 159 24.36 7.38 -4.74
CA ALA A 159 22.95 7.65 -4.54
C ALA A 159 22.09 6.42 -4.86
N ALA A 160 21.05 6.20 -4.05
CA ALA A 160 20.02 5.19 -4.30
C ALA A 160 18.66 5.89 -4.49
N PHE A 161 17.97 5.53 -5.57
CA PHE A 161 16.72 6.17 -6.00
C PHE A 161 15.55 5.20 -5.85
N TYR A 162 15.03 5.12 -4.62
CA TYR A 162 13.97 4.19 -4.27
C TYR A 162 12.62 4.57 -4.89
N THR A 163 11.97 3.62 -5.55
CA THR A 163 10.62 3.81 -6.13
C THR A 163 9.58 2.99 -5.37
N SER A 164 8.39 3.57 -5.20
CA SER A 164 7.23 2.90 -4.60
C SER A 164 6.33 2.34 -5.69
N GLY A 165 5.79 1.13 -5.48
CA GLY A 165 4.78 0.53 -6.35
C GLY A 165 3.43 1.28 -6.37
N ARG A 166 3.27 2.34 -5.58
CA ARG A 166 2.15 3.29 -5.69
C ARG A 166 2.39 4.44 -6.67
N ALA A 167 3.62 4.61 -7.17
CA ALA A 167 3.89 5.60 -8.20
C ALA A 167 3.21 5.17 -9.52
N SER A 168 2.69 6.14 -10.28
CA SER A 168 2.15 5.84 -11.60
C SER A 168 3.27 5.44 -12.56
N ASN A 169 2.93 4.72 -13.63
CA ASN A 169 3.90 4.33 -14.65
C ASN A 169 4.55 5.56 -15.31
N GLU A 170 3.80 6.65 -15.49
CA GLU A 170 4.30 7.90 -16.06
C GLU A 170 5.30 8.58 -15.11
N ALA A 171 4.98 8.66 -13.81
CA ALA A 171 5.88 9.23 -12.81
C ALA A 171 7.16 8.38 -12.70
N ALA A 172 7.02 7.06 -12.64
CA ALA A 172 8.15 6.13 -12.64
C ALA A 172 9.00 6.27 -13.91
N PHE A 173 8.38 6.46 -15.07
CA PHE A 173 9.08 6.67 -16.34
C PHE A 173 9.90 7.97 -16.37
N LEU A 174 9.35 9.08 -15.87
CA LEU A 174 10.11 10.34 -15.76
C LEU A 174 11.23 10.23 -14.73
N TYR A 175 10.96 9.63 -13.58
CA TYR A 175 11.94 9.41 -12.52
C TYR A 175 13.13 8.58 -13.01
N GLN A 176 12.88 7.49 -13.73
CA GLN A 176 13.92 6.62 -14.26
C GLN A 176 14.72 7.23 -15.42
N LEU A 177 14.17 8.22 -16.14
CA LEU A 177 14.92 9.02 -17.11
C LEU A 177 15.85 10.02 -16.42
N PHE A 178 15.35 10.73 -15.41
CA PHE A 178 16.13 11.69 -14.63
C PHE A 178 17.37 11.02 -14.02
N VAL A 179 17.19 9.93 -13.30
CA VAL A 179 18.28 9.27 -12.58
C VAL A 179 19.30 8.61 -13.51
N ARG A 180 18.86 8.08 -14.67
CA ARG A 180 19.81 7.62 -15.70
C ARG A 180 20.59 8.75 -16.34
N SER A 181 19.96 9.91 -16.51
CA SER A 181 20.65 11.12 -16.97
C SER A 181 21.62 11.66 -15.92
N TYR A 182 21.33 11.46 -14.63
CA TYR A 182 22.24 11.73 -13.52
C TYR A 182 23.47 10.80 -13.52
N GLY A 183 23.37 9.62 -14.14
CA GLY A 183 24.52 8.75 -14.42
C GLY A 183 24.55 7.44 -13.62
N THR A 184 23.43 7.03 -13.02
CA THR A 184 23.35 5.77 -12.24
C THR A 184 22.18 4.89 -12.67
N ASN A 185 22.30 3.59 -12.39
CA ASN A 185 21.22 2.60 -12.47
C ASN A 185 20.82 2.06 -11.08
N ASN A 186 21.22 2.72 -9.99
CA ASN A 186 20.89 2.31 -8.63
C ASN A 186 19.43 2.66 -8.26
N PHE A 187 18.50 1.82 -8.73
CA PHE A 187 17.05 1.95 -8.56
C PHE A 187 16.47 0.77 -7.77
N PRO A 188 16.62 0.74 -6.44
CA PRO A 188 15.84 -0.18 -5.65
C PRO A 188 14.34 0.17 -5.79
N ASP A 189 13.50 -0.83 -5.94
CA ASP A 189 12.05 -0.70 -5.96
C ASP A 189 11.45 -1.54 -4.83
N CYS A 190 10.26 -1.18 -4.37
CA CYS A 190 9.53 -1.90 -3.33
C CYS A 190 9.35 -3.40 -3.67
N SER A 191 9.30 -3.75 -4.96
CA SER A 191 9.16 -5.12 -5.42
C SER A 191 10.44 -5.93 -5.28
N ASN A 192 11.63 -5.34 -5.17
CA ASN A 192 12.85 -6.14 -5.05
C ASN A 192 12.82 -7.04 -3.80
N MET A 193 12.23 -6.56 -2.70
CA MET A 193 12.11 -7.35 -1.47
C MET A 193 11.16 -8.56 -1.59
N CYS A 194 10.18 -8.49 -2.49
CA CYS A 194 9.09 -9.47 -2.60
C CYS A 194 9.17 -10.33 -3.88
N HIS A 195 9.72 -9.79 -4.96
CA HIS A 195 9.64 -10.34 -6.31
C HIS A 195 11.01 -10.63 -6.94
N GLU A 196 12.12 -10.08 -6.43
CA GLU A 196 13.43 -10.27 -7.09
C GLU A 196 13.85 -11.74 -7.14
N THR A 197 13.81 -12.40 -5.99
CA THR A 197 14.21 -13.81 -5.85
C THR A 197 13.36 -14.73 -6.71
N THR A 198 12.05 -14.49 -6.77
CA THR A 198 11.12 -15.26 -7.61
C THR A 198 11.30 -14.95 -9.08
N SER A 199 11.60 -13.70 -9.46
CA SER A 199 11.85 -13.30 -10.85
C SER A 199 13.09 -13.98 -11.44
N VAL A 200 14.09 -14.27 -10.60
CA VAL A 200 15.26 -15.06 -11.00
C VAL A 200 14.89 -16.55 -11.11
N GLY A 201 14.34 -17.16 -10.05
CA GLY A 201 14.06 -18.61 -10.04
C GLY A 201 12.98 -19.07 -11.03
N LEU A 202 11.97 -18.23 -11.31
CA LEU A 202 10.92 -18.54 -12.29
C LEU A 202 11.46 -18.52 -13.73
N LYS A 203 12.47 -17.69 -14.05
CA LYS A 203 13.09 -17.72 -15.38
C LYS A 203 13.71 -19.07 -15.69
N ASP A 204 14.39 -19.68 -14.73
CA ASP A 204 15.00 -21.00 -14.90
C ASP A 204 13.95 -22.13 -14.97
N SER A 205 12.81 -21.95 -14.31
CA SER A 205 11.76 -22.98 -14.22
C SER A 205 10.77 -22.94 -15.39
N ILE A 206 10.33 -21.74 -15.79
CA ILE A 206 9.23 -21.54 -16.76
C ILE A 206 9.58 -20.53 -17.87
N GLY A 207 10.83 -20.06 -17.94
CA GLY A 207 11.29 -19.13 -18.98
C GLY A 207 10.85 -17.67 -18.80
N LEU A 208 10.07 -17.36 -17.75
CA LEU A 208 9.50 -16.04 -17.49
C LEU A 208 9.58 -15.72 -15.99
N GLY A 209 9.98 -14.50 -15.64
CA GLY A 209 10.08 -14.04 -14.24
C GLY A 209 8.75 -13.59 -13.62
N LYS A 210 7.61 -14.02 -14.15
CA LYS A 210 6.28 -13.54 -13.77
C LYS A 210 5.24 -14.64 -13.86
N GLY A 211 4.10 -14.43 -13.20
CA GLY A 211 2.95 -15.32 -13.31
C GLY A 211 2.47 -15.44 -14.76
N THR A 212 2.15 -16.67 -15.17
CA THR A 212 1.64 -17.00 -16.52
C THR A 212 0.13 -17.24 -16.54
N VAL A 213 -0.50 -17.31 -15.36
CA VAL A 213 -1.92 -17.63 -15.18
C VAL A 213 -2.75 -16.37 -15.34
N THR A 214 -3.81 -16.48 -16.14
CA THR A 214 -4.84 -15.47 -16.34
C THR A 214 -6.08 -15.77 -15.50
N LEU A 215 -7.00 -14.82 -15.37
CA LEU A 215 -8.27 -15.06 -14.66
C LEU A 215 -9.13 -16.14 -15.34
N ASP A 216 -9.07 -16.23 -16.67
CA ASP A 216 -9.85 -17.20 -17.47
C ASP A 216 -9.36 -18.65 -17.21
N ASP A 217 -8.12 -18.83 -16.76
CA ASP A 217 -7.58 -20.16 -16.41
C ASP A 217 -8.21 -20.70 -15.11
N PHE A 218 -8.61 -19.81 -14.18
CA PHE A 218 -9.31 -20.24 -12.96
C PHE A 218 -10.68 -20.84 -13.27
N ASP A 219 -11.32 -20.44 -14.36
CA ASP A 219 -12.63 -20.99 -14.74
C ASP A 219 -12.48 -22.44 -15.27
N GLN A 220 -11.27 -22.84 -15.68
CA GLN A 220 -10.97 -24.17 -16.25
C GLN A 220 -10.25 -25.12 -15.26
N ALA A 221 -9.63 -24.61 -14.20
CA ALA A 221 -8.72 -25.39 -13.36
C ALA A 221 -9.40 -26.40 -12.42
N ASP A 222 -9.28 -27.72 -12.60
CA ASP A 222 -9.89 -28.69 -11.66
C ASP A 222 -9.24 -28.72 -10.27
N ALA A 223 -7.99 -28.25 -10.16
CA ALA A 223 -7.28 -28.14 -8.90
C ALA A 223 -6.42 -26.87 -8.85
N ILE A 224 -6.36 -26.23 -7.67
CA ILE A 224 -5.56 -25.04 -7.38
C ILE A 224 -4.69 -25.32 -6.16
N PHE A 225 -3.39 -25.11 -6.29
CA PHE A 225 -2.44 -25.24 -5.20
C PHE A 225 -1.84 -23.86 -4.87
N SER A 226 -2.10 -23.37 -3.67
CA SER A 226 -1.59 -22.09 -3.16
C SER A 226 -0.47 -22.34 -2.16
N PHE A 227 0.77 -22.01 -2.52
CA PHE A 227 1.95 -22.17 -1.66
C PHE A 227 2.44 -20.80 -1.17
N GLY A 228 2.59 -20.62 0.14
CA GLY A 228 3.12 -19.38 0.72
C GLY A 228 2.29 -18.13 0.46
N HIS A 229 1.03 -18.31 0.00
CA HIS A 229 0.13 -17.23 -0.37
C HIS A 229 -1.19 -17.35 0.37
N ASN A 230 -1.57 -16.30 1.10
CA ASN A 230 -2.84 -16.22 1.81
C ASN A 230 -3.80 -15.25 1.10
N PRO A 231 -4.73 -15.77 0.25
CA PRO A 231 -5.71 -14.94 -0.44
C PRO A 231 -6.64 -14.19 0.52
N GLY A 232 -6.94 -14.74 1.70
CA GLY A 232 -7.91 -14.15 2.63
C GLY A 232 -7.48 -12.80 3.18
N THR A 233 -6.17 -12.60 3.36
CA THR A 233 -5.61 -11.35 3.88
C THR A 233 -4.97 -10.51 2.79
N ASN A 234 -4.22 -11.14 1.87
CA ASN A 234 -3.33 -10.43 0.96
C ASN A 234 -4.05 -10.08 -0.36
N HIS A 235 -4.98 -10.92 -0.81
CA HIS A 235 -5.74 -10.71 -2.05
C HIS A 235 -7.23 -11.07 -1.87
N PRO A 236 -7.99 -10.40 -0.98
CA PRO A 236 -9.34 -10.86 -0.63
C PRO A 236 -10.31 -10.95 -1.82
N ARG A 237 -10.07 -10.16 -2.89
CA ARG A 237 -10.84 -10.26 -4.15
C ARG A 237 -10.70 -11.63 -4.82
N MET A 238 -9.56 -12.31 -4.68
CA MET A 238 -9.33 -13.65 -5.20
C MET A 238 -10.28 -14.69 -4.58
N LEU A 239 -10.79 -14.47 -3.36
CA LEU A 239 -11.71 -15.40 -2.71
C LEU A 239 -13.00 -15.60 -3.52
N ALA A 240 -13.45 -14.60 -4.28
CA ALA A 240 -14.60 -14.75 -5.18
C ALA A 240 -14.29 -15.76 -6.30
N THR A 241 -13.14 -15.63 -6.95
CA THR A 241 -12.68 -16.57 -7.97
C THR A 241 -12.51 -17.99 -7.41
N LEU A 242 -11.87 -18.13 -6.25
CA LEU A 242 -11.72 -19.42 -5.56
C LEU A 242 -13.06 -20.03 -5.15
N ARG A 243 -14.04 -19.22 -4.76
CA ARG A 243 -15.40 -19.69 -4.45
C ARG A 243 -16.07 -20.28 -5.68
N GLU A 244 -15.95 -19.65 -6.85
CA GLU A 244 -16.55 -20.18 -8.08
C GLU A 244 -15.89 -21.51 -8.50
N VAL A 245 -14.56 -21.64 -8.33
CA VAL A 245 -13.84 -22.91 -8.51
C VAL A 245 -14.39 -24.00 -7.57
N SER A 246 -14.58 -23.68 -6.30
CA SER A 246 -15.11 -24.63 -5.31
C SER A 246 -16.54 -25.06 -5.64
N LYS A 247 -17.42 -24.13 -6.05
CA LYS A 247 -18.81 -24.44 -6.41
C LYS A 247 -18.94 -25.40 -7.59
N ARG A 248 -18.02 -25.34 -8.56
CA ARG A 248 -17.97 -26.30 -9.68
C ARG A 248 -17.30 -27.63 -9.33
N GLY A 249 -16.91 -27.83 -8.06
CA GLY A 249 -16.28 -29.05 -7.58
C GLY A 249 -14.76 -29.08 -7.69
N GLY A 250 -14.11 -27.97 -8.05
CA GLY A 250 -12.66 -27.87 -8.10
C GLY A 250 -12.03 -27.97 -6.71
N THR A 251 -10.84 -28.57 -6.64
CA THR A 251 -10.10 -28.78 -5.39
C THR A 251 -9.14 -27.62 -5.13
N ILE A 252 -9.16 -27.04 -3.93
CA ILE A 252 -8.26 -25.95 -3.54
C ILE A 252 -7.43 -26.40 -2.34
N ILE A 253 -6.11 -26.39 -2.51
CA ILE A 253 -5.15 -26.80 -1.49
C ILE A 253 -4.28 -25.59 -1.15
N ALA A 254 -4.30 -25.14 0.11
CA ALA A 254 -3.47 -24.06 0.60
C ALA A 254 -2.39 -24.59 1.56
N ILE A 255 -1.13 -24.27 1.29
CA ILE A 255 0.04 -24.67 2.07
C ILE A 255 0.70 -23.39 2.59
N LEU A 256 0.46 -23.11 3.87
CA LEU A 256 0.86 -21.88 4.54
C LEU A 256 1.64 -22.19 5.82
N CYS A 257 2.66 -21.37 6.10
CA CYS A 257 3.45 -21.49 7.33
C CYS A 257 2.65 -21.03 8.57
N THR A 258 1.57 -20.27 8.40
CA THR A 258 0.72 -19.78 9.48
C THR A 258 -0.67 -20.40 9.40
N ARG A 259 -1.15 -20.94 10.54
CA ARG A 259 -2.52 -21.43 10.69
C ARG A 259 -3.45 -20.23 10.91
N GLN A 260 -4.18 -19.81 9.90
CA GLN A 260 -5.38 -19.00 10.08
C GLN A 260 -6.59 -19.93 9.92
N LYS A 261 -7.50 -19.92 10.91
CA LYS A 261 -8.71 -20.75 10.91
C LYS A 261 -9.77 -20.13 10.01
#